data_AF-A0A920QCV5-F1
#
_entry.id   AF-A0A920QCV5-F1
#
_cell.length_a   1.000
_cell.length_b   1.000
_cell.length_c   1.000
_cell.angle_alpha   90.00
_cell.angle_beta   90.00
_cell.angle_gamma   90.00
#
_symmetry.space_group_name_H-M   'P 1'
#
loop_
_entity.id
_entity.type
_entity.pdbx_description
1 polymer ?
#
loop_
_entity_poly.entity_id
_entity_poly.type
_entity_poly.pdbx_seq_one_letter_code
_entity_poly.pdbx_strand_id
1 'polypeptide(L)'
;MMDDRLTFNLLCSGNTVGVFQLESSGMKRLVANMQPSSFEDIVAILALYRPGPLGSGMVEDYVQCKHGRKKVVYPHPLMEDILRETYGEIVYQEQIIQWYRSWLVFHWVRQICCAERSAKSPLKFWLNNVPNLWKVV
;
A
#
# COMPACT_ATOMS: atom_id res chain seq x y z
N MET A 1 0.14 -21.98 1.73
CA MET A 1 1.37 -22.83 1.76
C MET A 1 2.55 -22.07 2.40
N MET A 2 2.28 -21.00 3.17
CA MET A 2 3.28 -20.21 3.90
C MET A 2 2.82 -19.95 5.35
N ASP A 3 2.09 -20.91 5.91
CA ASP A 3 1.30 -20.75 7.14
C ASP A 3 1.77 -21.70 8.24
N ASP A 4 3.08 -21.96 8.30
CA ASP A 4 3.66 -22.89 9.28
C ASP A 4 3.72 -22.24 10.67
N ARG A 5 2.82 -22.71 11.55
CA ARG A 5 2.69 -22.17 12.91
C ARG A 5 3.97 -22.33 13.73
N LEU A 6 4.73 -23.41 13.54
CA LEU A 6 5.96 -23.64 14.29
C LEU A 6 7.01 -22.59 13.94
N THR A 7 7.14 -22.24 12.66
CA THR A 7 8.00 -21.18 12.17
C THR A 7 7.62 -19.82 12.78
N PHE A 8 6.35 -19.43 12.72
CA PHE A 8 5.91 -18.15 13.30
C PHE A 8 6.11 -18.10 14.82
N ASN A 9 5.85 -19.20 15.54
CA ASN A 9 6.12 -19.27 16.98
C ASN A 9 7.62 -19.08 17.29
N LEU A 10 8.52 -19.66 16.50
CA LEU A 10 9.96 -19.46 16.62
C LEU A 10 10.34 -18.00 16.36
N LEU A 11 9.80 -17.38 15.30
CA LEU A 11 10.05 -15.96 15.00
C LEU A 11 9.54 -15.05 16.11
N CYS A 12 8.32 -15.25 16.59
CA CYS A 12 7.71 -14.50 17.69
C CYS A 12 8.48 -14.60 19.02
N SER A 13 9.23 -15.69 19.23
CA SER A 13 10.10 -15.86 20.40
C SER A 13 11.39 -15.03 20.32
N GLY A 14 11.71 -14.47 19.13
CA GLY A 14 12.96 -13.76 18.87
C GLY A 14 14.19 -14.66 18.75
N ASN A 15 14.01 -16.00 18.74
CA ASN A 15 15.08 -16.96 18.58
C ASN A 15 15.45 -17.18 17.11
N THR A 16 15.97 -16.14 16.47
CA THR A 16 16.27 -16.12 15.01
C THR A 16 17.77 -16.17 14.71
N VAL A 17 18.57 -16.75 15.60
CA VAL A 17 20.01 -16.96 15.35
C VAL A 17 20.18 -17.97 14.20
N GLY A 18 20.96 -17.61 13.19
CA GLY A 18 21.14 -18.43 11.98
C GLY A 18 19.98 -18.36 10.98
N VAL A 19 18.97 -17.52 11.25
CA VAL A 19 17.88 -17.26 10.29
C VAL A 19 18.27 -16.06 9.45
N PHE A 20 18.48 -16.30 8.16
CA PHE A 20 18.93 -15.29 7.20
C PHE A 20 18.19 -13.95 7.36
N GLN A 21 18.95 -12.85 7.40
CA GLN A 21 18.50 -11.46 7.61
C GLN A 21 17.90 -11.13 8.98
N LEU A 22 17.51 -12.11 9.81
CA LEU A 22 16.82 -11.89 11.08
C LEU A 22 17.72 -12.01 12.32
N GLU A 23 19.04 -12.11 12.16
CA GLU A 23 19.96 -12.53 13.24
C GLU A 23 20.41 -11.40 14.17
N SER A 24 20.39 -10.16 13.68
CA SER A 24 20.95 -9.01 14.41
C SER A 24 20.17 -8.73 15.70
N SER A 25 20.83 -8.17 16.71
CA SER A 25 20.21 -7.91 18.02
C SER A 25 18.98 -7.00 17.95
N GLY A 26 19.05 -5.92 17.16
CA GLY A 26 17.91 -5.03 16.96
C GLY A 26 16.80 -5.67 16.13
N MET A 27 17.15 -6.46 15.11
CA MET A 27 16.17 -7.18 14.29
C MET A 27 15.40 -8.21 15.12
N LYS A 28 16.09 -8.99 15.96
CA LYS A 28 15.47 -9.92 16.91
C LYS A 28 14.42 -9.24 17.79
N ARG A 29 14.76 -8.08 18.34
CA ARG A 29 13.83 -7.28 19.15
C ARG A 29 12.65 -6.80 18.33
N LEU A 30 12.87 -6.33 17.11
CA LEU A 30 11.79 -5.89 16.24
C LEU A 30 10.84 -7.04 15.88
N VAL A 31 11.37 -8.20 15.47
CA VAL A 31 10.57 -9.39 15.14
C VAL A 31 9.73 -9.81 16.35
N ALA A 32 10.35 -9.91 17.53
CA ALA A 32 9.65 -10.26 18.76
C ALA A 32 8.58 -9.20 19.13
N ASN A 33 8.83 -7.92 18.92
CA ASN A 33 7.83 -6.88 19.17
C ASN A 33 6.70 -6.90 18.14
N MET A 34 6.99 -7.21 16.88
CA MET A 34 6.02 -7.18 15.79
C MET A 34 5.12 -8.42 15.77
N GLN A 35 5.52 -9.54 16.38
CA GLN A 35 4.77 -10.80 16.44
C GLN A 35 4.23 -11.20 15.05
N PRO A 36 5.10 -11.58 14.10
CA PRO A 36 4.67 -11.94 12.75
C PRO A 36 3.72 -13.15 12.78
N SER A 37 2.61 -13.02 12.05
CA SER A 37 1.55 -14.02 11.93
C SER A 37 1.31 -14.48 10.49
N SER A 38 1.88 -13.74 9.53
CA SER A 38 1.84 -14.07 8.10
C SER A 38 3.19 -13.78 7.44
N PHE A 39 3.36 -14.22 6.20
CA PHE A 39 4.59 -13.98 5.45
C PHE A 39 4.80 -12.48 5.15
N GLU A 40 3.71 -11.76 4.90
CA GLU A 40 3.69 -10.32 4.63
C GLU A 40 4.29 -9.53 5.80
N ASP A 41 4.04 -9.97 7.04
CA ASP A 41 4.67 -9.37 8.23
C ASP A 41 6.21 -9.47 8.16
N ILE A 42 6.75 -10.59 7.69
CA ILE A 42 8.21 -10.77 7.55
C ILE A 42 8.76 -9.80 6.50
N VAL A 43 8.06 -9.65 5.38
CA VAL A 43 8.43 -8.69 4.33
C VAL A 43 8.38 -7.26 4.88
N ALA A 44 7.37 -6.91 5.67
CA ALA A 44 7.24 -5.60 6.30
C ALA A 44 8.39 -5.34 7.29
N ILE A 45 8.75 -6.32 8.14
CA ILE A 45 9.90 -6.21 9.06
C ILE A 45 11.17 -5.84 8.30
N LEU A 46 11.46 -6.53 7.19
CA LEU A 46 12.66 -6.29 6.39
C LEU A 46 12.65 -4.90 5.72
N ALA A 47 11.49 -4.42 5.29
CA ALA A 47 11.35 -3.08 4.73
C ALA A 47 11.52 -1.98 5.79
N LEU A 48 10.95 -2.20 6.98
CA LEU A 48 10.92 -1.24 8.08
C LEU A 48 12.23 -1.17 8.87
N TYR A 49 13.04 -2.22 8.89
CA TYR A 49 14.32 -2.23 9.61
C TYR A 49 15.42 -1.48 8.83
N ARG A 50 15.21 -0.18 8.63
CA ARG A 50 16.14 0.75 7.98
C ARG A 50 16.24 2.06 8.77
N PRO A 51 17.36 2.80 8.66
CA PRO A 51 17.57 4.03 9.44
C PRO A 51 16.46 5.08 9.29
N GLY A 52 15.87 5.23 8.10
CA GLY A 52 14.77 6.15 7.86
C GLY A 52 13.52 5.84 8.69
N PRO A 53 12.87 4.68 8.46
CA PRO A 53 11.69 4.29 9.23
C PRO A 53 11.93 4.16 10.74
N LEU A 54 13.10 3.67 11.16
CA LEU A 54 13.44 3.53 12.58
C LEU A 54 13.55 4.89 13.29
N GLY A 55 14.02 5.92 12.59
CA GLY A 55 14.19 7.26 13.15
C GLY A 55 12.95 8.14 13.10
N SER A 56 11.95 7.81 12.26
CA SER A 56 10.76 8.65 12.06
C SER A 56 9.58 8.32 12.96
N GLY A 57 9.66 7.24 13.75
CA GLY A 57 8.52 6.71 14.52
C GLY A 57 7.57 5.80 13.72
N MET A 58 7.82 5.63 12.42
CA MET A 58 7.01 4.80 11.52
C MET A 58 6.92 3.34 11.98
N VAL A 59 8.03 2.77 12.47
CA VAL A 59 8.04 1.38 12.97
C VAL A 59 7.18 1.22 14.22
N GLU A 60 7.24 2.20 15.13
CA GLU A 60 6.41 2.20 16.34
C GLU A 60 4.93 2.26 15.96
N ASP A 61 4.55 3.19 15.08
CA ASP A 61 3.19 3.34 14.60
C ASP A 61 2.66 2.07 13.92
N TYR A 62 3.46 1.44 13.06
CA TYR A 62 3.12 0.17 12.42
C TYR A 62 2.84 -0.93 13.46
N VAL A 63 3.73 -1.08 14.45
CA VAL A 63 3.58 -2.09 15.51
C VAL A 63 2.36 -1.79 16.39
N GLN A 64 2.13 -0.53 16.76
CA GLN A 64 0.98 -0.14 17.58
C GLN A 64 -0.35 -0.38 16.84
N CYS A 65 -0.43 -0.03 15.56
CA CYS A 65 -1.61 -0.29 14.74
C CYS A 65 -1.86 -1.78 14.54
N LYS A 66 -0.81 -2.56 14.26
CA LYS A 66 -0.90 -4.03 14.12
C LYS A 66 -1.49 -4.69 15.36
N HIS A 67 -1.06 -4.27 16.54
CA HIS A 67 -1.56 -4.79 17.82
C HIS A 67 -2.91 -4.20 18.23
N GLY A 68 -3.53 -3.35 17.40
CA GLY A 68 -4.80 -2.70 17.70
C GLY A 68 -4.72 -1.66 18.82
N ARG A 69 -3.51 -1.24 19.22
CA ARG A 69 -3.27 -0.23 20.27
C ARG A 69 -3.41 1.20 19.77
N LYS A 70 -3.26 1.41 18.46
CA LYS A 70 -3.49 2.68 17.77
C LYS A 70 -4.51 2.45 16.65
N LYS A 71 -5.38 3.44 16.40
CA LYS A 71 -6.30 3.40 15.25
C LYS A 71 -5.53 3.68 13.97
N VAL A 72 -5.79 2.87 12.95
CA VAL A 72 -5.27 3.11 11.60
C VAL A 72 -5.92 4.38 11.04
N VAL A 73 -5.09 5.26 10.47
CA VAL A 73 -5.53 6.49 9.80
C VAL A 73 -5.01 6.46 8.37
N TYR A 74 -5.91 6.65 7.42
CA TYR A 74 -5.56 6.73 6.01
C TYR A 74 -5.52 8.19 5.56
N PRO A 75 -4.48 8.64 4.82
CA PRO A 75 -4.42 10.02 4.33
C PRO A 75 -5.55 10.40 3.37
N HIS A 76 -6.08 9.41 2.64
CA HIS A 76 -7.15 9.62 1.67
C HIS A 76 -7.98 8.32 1.50
N PRO A 77 -9.32 8.39 1.26
CA PRO A 77 -10.15 7.19 1.12
C PRO A 77 -9.68 6.19 0.06
N LEU A 78 -9.21 6.66 -1.09
CA LEU A 78 -8.64 5.80 -2.15
C LEU A 78 -7.38 5.01 -1.72
N MET A 79 -6.75 5.39 -0.61
CA MET A 79 -5.55 4.72 -0.10
C MET A 79 -5.88 3.64 0.93
N GLU A 80 -7.13 3.55 1.40
CA GLU A 80 -7.53 2.54 2.38
C GLU A 80 -7.23 1.13 1.85
N ASP A 81 -7.71 0.79 0.66
CA ASP A 81 -7.47 -0.53 0.06
C ASP A 81 -5.99 -0.82 -0.22
N ILE A 82 -5.20 0.20 -0.54
CA ILE A 82 -3.78 0.08 -0.89
C ILE A 82 -2.89 -0.09 0.36
N LEU A 83 -3.24 0.60 1.45
CA LEU A 83 -2.45 0.66 2.67
C LEU A 83 -3.02 -0.18 3.80
N ARG A 84 -4.13 -0.89 3.58
CA ARG A 84 -4.77 -1.73 4.60
C ARG A 84 -3.80 -2.76 5.18
N GLU A 85 -3.02 -3.42 4.32
CA GLU A 85 -2.06 -4.46 4.70
C GLU A 85 -0.83 -3.89 5.44
N THR A 86 -0.60 -2.58 5.34
CA THR A 86 0.50 -1.88 6.00
C THR A 86 0.01 -0.89 7.05
N TYR A 87 -1.22 -1.05 7.53
CA TYR A 87 -1.80 -0.26 8.62
C TYR A 87 -1.76 1.26 8.39
N GLY A 88 -1.92 1.70 7.13
CA GLY A 88 -1.91 3.12 6.77
C GLY A 88 -0.53 3.70 6.48
N GLU A 89 0.54 2.93 6.65
CA GLU A 89 1.91 3.34 6.36
C GLU A 89 2.32 2.99 4.93
N ILE A 90 3.05 3.87 4.25
CA ILE A 90 3.60 3.59 2.91
C ILE A 90 4.95 2.90 3.09
N VAL A 91 4.97 1.58 2.89
CA VAL A 91 6.16 0.74 3.09
C VAL A 91 6.80 0.37 1.76
N TYR A 92 5.99 0.15 0.72
CA TYR A 92 6.42 -0.40 -0.56
C TYR A 92 6.32 0.62 -1.70
N GLN A 93 7.20 0.49 -2.70
CA GLN A 93 7.15 1.36 -3.89
C GLN A 93 5.90 1.09 -4.72
N GLU A 94 5.45 -0.16 -4.76
CA GLU A 94 4.25 -0.61 -5.45
C GLU A 94 3.00 0.12 -4.93
N GLN A 95 2.93 0.41 -3.64
CA GLN A 95 1.82 1.17 -3.05
C GLN A 95 1.75 2.59 -3.62
N ILE A 96 2.91 3.24 -3.80
CA ILE A 96 3.01 4.57 -4.41
C ILE A 96 2.51 4.51 -5.86
N ILE A 97 2.96 3.52 -6.62
CA ILE A 97 2.55 3.34 -8.02
C ILE A 97 1.04 3.07 -8.13
N GLN A 98 0.50 2.19 -7.29
CA GLN A 98 -0.93 1.89 -7.24
C GLN A 98 -1.76 3.12 -6.87
N TRP A 99 -1.28 3.94 -5.95
CA TRP A 99 -1.93 5.19 -5.58
C TRP A 99 -1.95 6.17 -6.75
N TYR A 100 -0.81 6.42 -7.40
CA TYR A 100 -0.76 7.29 -8.58
C TYR A 100 -1.68 6.80 -9.70
N ARG A 101 -1.70 5.49 -9.97
CA ARG A 101 -2.59 4.91 -11.00
C ARG A 101 -4.06 5.19 -10.67
N SER A 102 -4.48 4.95 -9.43
CA SER A 102 -5.85 5.15 -8.98
C SER A 102 -6.23 6.64 -9.01
N TRP A 103 -5.31 7.51 -8.60
CA TRP A 103 -5.50 8.95 -8.60
C TRP A 103 -5.61 9.52 -10.01
N LEU A 104 -4.76 9.08 -10.95
CA LEU A 104 -4.81 9.50 -12.35
C LEU A 104 -6.14 9.11 -13.00
N VAL A 105 -6.62 7.89 -12.78
CA VAL A 105 -7.95 7.45 -13.28
C VAL A 105 -9.06 8.33 -12.70
N PHE A 106 -9.04 8.57 -11.38
CA PHE A 106 -10.02 9.44 -10.74
C PHE A 106 -10.02 10.86 -11.32
N HIS A 107 -8.83 11.45 -11.49
CA HIS A 107 -8.69 12.79 -12.06
C HIS A 107 -9.17 12.83 -13.51
N TRP A 108 -8.82 11.83 -14.32
CA TRP A 108 -9.20 11.74 -15.72
C TRP A 108 -10.72 11.61 -15.90
N VAL A 109 -11.37 10.72 -15.14
CA VAL A 109 -12.84 10.58 -15.14
C VAL A 109 -13.53 11.89 -14.76
N ARG A 110 -13.00 12.59 -13.75
CA ARG A 110 -13.55 13.89 -13.33
C ARG A 110 -13.47 14.93 -14.45
N GLN A 111 -12.38 14.97 -15.22
CA GLN A 111 -12.26 15.89 -16.37
C GLN A 111 -13.29 15.57 -17.47
N ILE A 112 -13.50 14.29 -17.78
CA ILE A 112 -14.52 13.86 -18.76
C ILE A 112 -15.91 14.29 -18.31
N CYS A 113 -16.30 13.99 -17.06
CA CYS A 113 -17.60 14.40 -16.54
C CYS A 113 -17.78 15.92 -16.53
N CYS A 114 -16.73 16.69 -16.22
CA CYS A 114 -16.77 18.15 -16.31
C CYS A 114 -16.97 18.62 -17.77
N ALA A 115 -16.28 18.01 -18.73
CA ALA A 115 -16.40 18.34 -20.15
C ALA A 115 -17.81 18.01 -20.69
N GLU A 116 -18.35 16.84 -20.36
CA GLU A 116 -19.71 16.42 -20.75
C GLU A 116 -20.79 17.31 -20.14
N ARG A 117 -20.63 17.71 -18.87
CA ARG A 117 -21.59 18.57 -18.17
C ARG A 117 -21.60 20.01 -18.72
N SER A 118 -20.47 20.48 -19.29
CA SER A 118 -20.40 21.74 -20.05
C SER A 118 -20.94 21.61 -21.48
N ALA A 119 -20.89 20.42 -22.08
CA ALA A 119 -21.38 20.17 -23.42
C ALA A 119 -22.92 19.97 -23.42
N LYS A 120 -23.67 21.08 -23.47
CA LYS A 120 -25.10 21.02 -23.83
C LYS A 120 -25.25 20.40 -25.24
N SER A 121 -25.75 19.17 -25.30
CA SER A 121 -25.95 18.27 -26.46
C SER A 121 -24.71 17.46 -26.91
N PRO A 122 -24.63 16.18 -26.53
CA PRO A 122 -23.54 15.27 -26.95
C PRO A 122 -23.43 15.09 -28.47
N LEU A 123 -24.56 15.19 -29.19
CA LEU A 123 -24.64 14.97 -30.63
C LEU A 123 -23.82 16.00 -31.44
N LYS A 124 -23.84 17.27 -31.06
CA LYS A 124 -23.15 18.35 -31.79
C LYS A 124 -21.63 18.33 -31.61
N PHE A 125 -21.15 17.86 -30.46
CA PHE A 125 -19.71 17.74 -30.20
C PHE A 125 -19.08 16.62 -31.04
N TRP A 126 -19.76 15.47 -31.14
CA TRP A 126 -19.29 14.32 -31.91
C TRP A 126 -19.31 14.57 -33.42
N LEU A 127 -20.37 15.23 -33.92
CA LEU A 127 -20.49 15.60 -35.33
C LEU A 127 -19.43 16.62 -35.79
N ASN A 128 -18.96 17.51 -34.91
CA ASN A 128 -18.03 18.58 -35.28
C ASN A 128 -16.54 18.20 -35.13
N ASN A 129 -16.19 17.20 -34.32
CA ASN A 129 -14.79 16.85 -34.02
C ASN A 129 -14.28 15.57 -34.71
N VAL A 130 -15.09 14.89 -35.51
CA VAL A 130 -14.64 13.73 -36.31
C VAL A 130 -14.97 13.91 -37.79
N PRO A 131 -14.19 14.72 -38.56
CA PRO A 131 -14.57 15.12 -39.90
C PRO A 131 -14.47 14.03 -40.99
N ASN A 132 -14.16 12.76 -40.68
CA ASN A 132 -13.80 11.78 -41.71
C ASN A 132 -14.23 10.32 -41.46
N LEU A 133 -15.19 10.02 -40.59
CA LEU A 133 -15.65 8.63 -40.38
C LEU A 133 -16.47 8.05 -41.55
N TRP A 134 -16.93 8.87 -42.49
CA TRP A 134 -17.79 8.44 -43.61
C TRP A 134 -17.02 8.04 -44.88
N LYS A 135 -15.69 7.97 -44.86
CA LYS A 135 -14.86 7.59 -46.03
C LYS A 135 -14.42 6.12 -46.07
N VAL A 136 -14.93 5.26 -45.18
CA VAL A 136 -14.55 3.82 -45.11
C VAL A 136 -15.76 2.89 -45.02
N VAL A 137 -16.84 3.21 -45.75
CA VAL A 137 -17.89 2.23 -46.12
C VAL A 137 -18.10 2.30 -47.62
#